data_AF-F9EMW7-F1
#
_entry.id   AF-F9EMW7-F1
#
_cell.length_a   1.000
_cell.length_b   1.000
_cell.length_c   1.000
_cell.angle_alpha   90.00
_cell.angle_beta   90.00
_cell.angle_gamma   90.00
#
_symmetry.space_group_name_H-M   'P 1'
#
loop_
_entity.id
_entity.type
_entity.pdbx_description
1 polymer ?
#
loop_
_entity_poly.entity_id
_entity_poly.type
_entity_poly.pdbx_seq_one_letter_code
_entity_poly.pdbx_strand_id
1 'polypeptide(L)'
;MVNVDIEKEIKKYQEENGRALVTTSQLRLLLSNAVVVKNKIQVEVGKGDEISEKLQNEVKYLLIKHIYQCGREPKVKKFDDYFKISEKIKEIGKSAKKFNEFYRYLEEIVAYMKYYGFDK
;
A
#
# COMPACT_ATOMS: atom_id res chain seq x y z
N MET A 1 1.83 -15.14 -12.09
CA MET A 1 0.68 -14.26 -12.39
C MET A 1 0.60 -13.22 -11.28
N VAL A 2 1.05 -11.99 -11.52
CA VAL A 2 0.32 -10.71 -11.37
C VAL A 2 1.24 -9.69 -12.00
N ASN A 3 1.00 -9.36 -13.26
CA ASN A 3 1.33 -8.03 -13.77
C ASN A 3 0.22 -7.69 -14.76
N VAL A 4 -1.00 -7.63 -14.22
CA VAL A 4 -1.99 -6.73 -14.79
C VAL A 4 -1.35 -5.37 -14.61
N ASP A 5 -0.83 -4.87 -15.72
CA ASP A 5 -0.06 -3.64 -15.86
C ASP A 5 -0.61 -2.52 -14.95
N ILE A 6 0.05 -2.28 -13.81
CA ILE A 6 -0.39 -1.31 -12.79
C ILE A 6 -0.59 0.07 -13.41
N GLU A 7 0.19 0.40 -14.44
CA GLU A 7 0.00 1.60 -15.25
C GLU A 7 -1.40 1.66 -15.87
N LYS A 8 -1.88 0.57 -16.47
CA LYS A 8 -3.23 0.49 -17.06
C LYS A 8 -4.30 0.58 -15.99
N GLU A 9 -4.11 -0.08 -14.85
CA GLU A 9 -5.05 -0.02 -13.73
C GLU A 9 -5.17 1.40 -13.17
N ILE A 10 -4.06 2.13 -13.07
CA ILE A 10 -4.06 3.52 -12.61
C ILE A 10 -4.70 4.46 -13.64
N LYS A 11 -4.41 4.28 -14.94
CA LYS A 11 -5.06 5.07 -15.99
C LYS A 11 -6.58 4.87 -15.96
N LYS A 12 -7.04 3.63 -15.82
CA LYS A 12 -8.46 3.32 -15.66
C LYS A 12 -9.06 3.94 -14.39
N TYR A 13 -8.36 3.83 -13.26
CA TYR A 13 -8.78 4.46 -12.01
C TYR A 13 -8.95 5.98 -12.17
N GLN A 14 -8.05 6.64 -12.89
CA GLN A 14 -8.13 8.07 -13.20
C GLN A 14 -9.34 8.38 -14.08
N GLU A 15 -9.56 7.63 -15.16
CA GLU A 15 -10.71 7.80 -16.06
C GLU A 15 -12.04 7.68 -15.30
N GLU A 16 -12.15 6.73 -14.38
CA GLU A 16 -13.37 6.46 -13.60
C GLU A 16 -13.61 7.48 -12.48
N ASN A 17 -12.57 8.16 -11.98
CA ASN A 17 -12.67 9.01 -10.78
C ASN A 17 -12.36 10.50 -11.02
N GLY A 18 -11.83 10.88 -12.19
CA GLY A 18 -11.56 12.26 -12.56
C GLY A 18 -10.74 13.01 -11.50
N ARG A 19 -11.28 14.12 -10.96
CA ARG A 19 -10.61 14.93 -9.91
C ARG A 19 -10.80 14.40 -8.48
N ALA A 20 -11.55 13.31 -8.29
CA ALA A 20 -11.84 12.75 -6.97
C ALA A 20 -10.74 11.81 -6.44
N LEU A 21 -9.50 11.98 -6.92
CA LEU A 21 -8.37 11.10 -6.64
C LEU A 21 -7.70 11.41 -5.30
N VAL A 22 -7.12 10.36 -4.70
CA VAL A 22 -6.23 10.48 -3.56
C VAL A 22 -5.01 11.32 -3.92
N THR A 23 -4.57 12.18 -3.01
CA THR A 23 -3.40 13.04 -3.26
C THR A 23 -2.08 12.27 -3.08
N THR A 24 -1.00 12.70 -3.73
CA THR A 24 0.32 12.09 -3.47
C THR A 24 0.78 12.24 -2.04
N SER A 25 0.35 13.28 -1.31
CA SER A 25 0.66 13.43 0.11
C SER A 25 0.00 12.33 0.96
N GLN A 26 -1.26 11.99 0.69
CA GLN A 26 -1.96 10.89 1.35
C GLN A 26 -1.33 9.54 1.01
N LEU A 27 -0.93 9.33 -0.25
CA LEU A 27 -0.23 8.12 -0.69
C LEU A 27 1.17 7.99 -0.06
N ARG A 28 1.94 9.08 -0.02
CA ARG A 28 3.27 9.11 0.60
C ARG A 28 3.20 8.81 2.09
N LEU A 29 2.12 9.19 2.78
CA LEU A 29 1.94 8.85 4.20
C LEU A 29 1.83 7.32 4.38
N LEU A 30 1.03 6.64 3.57
CA LEU A 30 0.92 5.19 3.60
C LEU A 30 2.26 4.52 3.25
N LEU A 31 2.92 4.96 2.17
CA LEU A 31 4.22 4.42 1.75
C LEU A 31 5.31 4.63 2.82
N SER A 32 5.31 5.78 3.48
CA SER A 32 6.24 6.09 4.58
C SER A 32 6.00 5.21 5.81
N ASN A 33 4.74 4.92 6.14
CA ASN A 33 4.45 3.96 7.22
C ASN A 33 4.88 2.54 6.82
N ALA A 34 4.67 2.14 5.57
CA ALA A 34 5.05 0.82 5.07
C ALA A 34 6.58 0.62 5.02
N VAL A 35 7.36 1.63 4.62
CA VAL A 35 8.84 1.51 4.56
C VAL A 35 9.45 1.31 5.94
N VAL A 36 8.87 1.91 6.99
CA VAL A 36 9.32 1.69 8.37
C VAL A 36 9.19 0.21 8.76
N VAL A 37 8.06 -0.42 8.41
CA VAL A 37 7.83 -1.84 8.69
C VAL A 37 8.72 -2.71 7.81
N LYS A 38 8.90 -2.37 6.52
CA LYS A 38 9.83 -3.06 5.60
C LYS A 38 11.24 -3.14 6.18
N ASN A 39 11.77 -2.01 6.66
CA ASN A 39 13.12 -1.95 7.20
C ASN A 39 13.28 -2.83 8.45
N LYS A 40 12.26 -2.85 9.33
CA LYS A 40 12.25 -3.74 10.50
C LYS A 40 12.23 -5.22 10.10
N ILE A 41 11.40 -5.59 9.12
CA ILE A 41 11.34 -6.95 8.56
C ILE A 41 12.69 -7.35 7.95
N GLN A 42 13.31 -6.47 7.18
CA GLN A 42 14.61 -6.74 6.54
C GLN A 42 15.71 -7.02 7.57
N VAL A 43 15.74 -6.26 8.67
CA VAL A 43 16.72 -6.45 9.75
C VAL A 43 16.51 -7.76 10.50
N GLU A 44 15.25 -8.11 10.81
CA GLU A 44 14.94 -9.29 11.62
C GLU A 44 15.03 -10.60 10.84
N VAL A 45 14.45 -10.63 9.64
CA VAL A 45 14.23 -11.88 8.90
C VAL A 45 15.45 -12.27 8.04
N GLY A 46 16.25 -11.29 7.61
CA GLY A 46 17.40 -11.54 6.74
C GLY A 46 17.03 -12.28 5.45
N LYS A 47 17.36 -13.58 5.37
CA LYS A 47 17.04 -14.46 4.23
C LYS A 47 15.84 -15.40 4.48
N GLY A 48 15.24 -15.36 5.68
CA GLY A 48 14.04 -16.15 6.00
C GLY A 48 12.76 -15.58 5.38
N ASP A 49 11.62 -16.16 5.74
CA ASP A 49 10.30 -15.64 5.36
C ASP A 49 9.39 -15.35 6.56
N GLU A 50 9.52 -16.07 7.68
CA GLU A 50 8.62 -15.86 8.81
C GLU A 50 8.99 -14.63 9.64
N ILE A 51 8.03 -13.72 9.84
CA ILE A 51 8.17 -12.55 10.71
C ILE A 51 7.71 -12.85 12.15
N SER A 52 8.40 -12.31 13.15
CA SER A 52 8.03 -12.47 14.56
C SER A 52 6.64 -11.90 14.89
N GLU A 53 6.07 -12.29 16.02
CA GLU A 53 4.82 -11.71 16.52
C GLU A 53 4.90 -10.18 16.70
N LYS A 54 6.09 -9.67 17.07
CA LYS A 54 6.33 -8.23 17.16
C LYS A 54 6.13 -7.55 15.81
N LEU A 55 6.66 -8.11 14.74
CA LEU A 55 6.48 -7.57 13.39
C LEU A 55 5.07 -7.78 12.85
N GLN A 56 4.42 -8.89 13.18
CA GLN A 56 3.00 -9.09 12.85
C GLN A 56 2.13 -7.99 13.49
N ASN A 57 2.43 -7.60 14.73
CA ASN A 57 1.75 -6.48 15.38
C ASN A 57 2.03 -5.13 14.70
N GLU A 58 3.24 -4.91 14.18
CA GLU A 58 3.58 -3.72 13.38
C GLU A 58 2.79 -3.67 12.06
N VAL A 59 2.64 -4.81 11.37
CA VAL A 59 1.79 -4.93 10.18
C VAL A 59 0.32 -4.67 10.53
N LYS A 60 -0.16 -5.21 11.65
CA LYS A 60 -1.52 -4.92 12.16
C LYS A 60 -1.70 -3.42 12.47
N TYR A 61 -0.68 -2.77 13.00
CA TYR A 61 -0.72 -1.34 13.30
C TYR A 61 -0.70 -0.48 12.01
N LEU A 62 0.04 -0.90 10.98
CA LEU A 62 -0.03 -0.32 9.64
C LEU A 62 -1.47 -0.37 9.09
N LEU A 63 -2.15 -1.53 9.21
CA LEU A 63 -3.54 -1.67 8.82
C LEU A 63 -4.46 -0.70 9.60
N ILE A 64 -4.33 -0.64 10.92
CA ILE A 64 -5.16 0.25 11.77
C ILE A 64 -5.00 1.71 11.35
N LYS A 65 -3.76 2.18 11.11
CA LYS A 65 -3.50 3.53 10.62
C LYS A 65 -4.18 3.80 9.28
N HIS A 66 -4.08 2.86 8.34
CA HIS A 66 -4.69 2.98 7.02
C HIS A 66 -6.23 3.00 7.09
N ILE A 67 -6.84 2.11 7.88
CA ILE A 67 -8.29 2.08 8.10
C ILE A 67 -8.78 3.39 8.73
N TYR A 68 -8.06 3.92 9.71
CA TYR A 68 -8.39 5.21 10.31
C TYR A 68 -8.33 6.35 9.28
N GLN A 69 -7.30 6.35 8.42
CA GLN A 69 -7.19 7.32 7.32
C GLN A 69 -8.35 7.19 6.33
N CYS A 70 -8.75 5.96 5.97
CA CYS A 70 -9.93 5.71 5.14
C CYS A 70 -11.22 6.27 5.78
N GLY A 71 -11.36 6.15 7.10
CA GLY A 71 -12.51 6.71 7.83
C GLY A 71 -12.52 8.24 7.87
N ARG A 72 -11.36 8.89 7.86
CA ARG A 72 -11.24 10.35 7.85
C ARG A 72 -11.34 10.98 6.47
N GLU A 73 -10.88 10.29 5.45
CA GLU A 73 -10.70 10.83 4.10
C GLU A 73 -11.38 9.94 3.06
N PRO A 74 -12.57 10.31 2.56
CA PRO A 74 -13.34 9.50 1.62
C PRO A 74 -12.57 9.12 0.34
N LYS A 75 -11.65 9.99 -0.11
CA LYS A 75 -10.79 9.70 -1.28
C LYS A 75 -9.80 8.57 -1.01
N VAL A 76 -9.28 8.47 0.22
CA VAL A 76 -8.40 7.37 0.64
C VAL A 76 -9.19 6.07 0.74
N LYS A 77 -10.45 6.13 1.22
CA LYS A 77 -11.33 4.95 1.19
C LYS A 77 -11.61 4.47 -0.23
N LYS A 78 -11.93 5.36 -1.16
CA LYS A 78 -12.14 4.98 -2.58
C LYS A 78 -10.89 4.34 -3.19
N PHE A 79 -9.72 4.89 -2.89
CA PHE A 79 -8.44 4.30 -3.29
C PHE A 79 -8.25 2.89 -2.70
N ASP A 80 -8.56 2.70 -1.40
CA ASP A 80 -8.53 1.39 -0.75
C ASP A 80 -9.47 0.39 -1.40
N ASP A 81 -10.72 0.80 -1.66
CA ASP A 81 -11.75 -0.04 -2.25
C ASP A 81 -11.36 -0.50 -3.68
N TYR A 82 -10.61 0.34 -4.41
CA TYR A 82 -10.14 0.06 -5.77
C TYR A 82 -8.92 -0.87 -5.79
N PHE A 83 -7.84 -0.47 -5.12
CA PHE A 83 -6.55 -1.17 -5.14
C PHE A 83 -6.44 -2.27 -4.06
N LYS A 84 -7.49 -2.47 -3.27
CA LYS A 84 -7.59 -3.50 -2.23
C LYS A 84 -6.44 -3.45 -1.22
N ILE A 85 -6.03 -2.24 -0.83
CA ILE A 85 -4.84 -2.05 0.03
C ILE A 85 -5.03 -2.73 1.38
N SER A 86 -6.15 -2.51 2.05
CA SER A 86 -6.45 -3.08 3.37
C SER A 86 -6.58 -4.59 3.33
N GLU A 87 -7.14 -5.16 2.26
CA GLU A 87 -7.20 -6.61 2.01
C GLU A 87 -5.80 -7.18 1.84
N LYS A 88 -4.97 -6.57 0.99
CA LYS A 88 -3.58 -7.00 0.77
C LYS A 88 -2.75 -6.96 2.05
N ILE A 89 -2.94 -5.95 2.92
CA ILE A 89 -2.26 -5.91 4.23
C ILE A 89 -2.71 -7.08 5.13
N LYS A 90 -4.01 -7.43 5.14
CA LYS A 90 -4.53 -8.58 5.92
C LYS A 90 -3.96 -9.91 5.45
N GLU A 91 -3.70 -10.05 4.15
CA GLU A 91 -3.19 -11.30 3.54
C GLU A 91 -1.70 -11.58 3.83
N ILE A 92 -0.95 -10.59 4.33
CA ILE A 92 0.48 -10.72 4.64
C ILE A 92 0.75 -11.84 5.66
N GLY A 93 -0.07 -11.91 6.70
CA GLY A 93 0.09 -12.89 7.77
C GLY A 93 1.50 -12.87 8.36
N LYS A 94 2.20 -14.01 8.30
CA LYS A 94 3.56 -14.17 8.82
C LYS A 94 4.66 -14.09 7.75
N SER A 95 4.35 -13.74 6.51
CA SER A 95 5.31 -13.82 5.40
C SER A 95 5.95 -12.47 5.07
N ALA A 96 7.27 -12.37 5.25
CA ALA A 96 8.10 -11.26 4.83
C ALA A 96 8.05 -11.07 3.32
N LYS A 97 7.99 -12.16 2.55
CA LYS A 97 7.83 -12.16 1.09
C LYS A 97 6.51 -11.51 0.70
N LYS A 98 5.39 -11.90 1.31
CA LYS A 98 4.09 -11.24 1.06
C LYS A 98 4.11 -9.77 1.44
N PHE A 99 4.76 -9.40 2.55
CA PHE A 99 4.95 -7.99 2.89
C PHE A 99 5.74 -7.24 1.80
N ASN A 100 6.83 -7.82 1.30
CA ASN A 100 7.64 -7.22 0.25
C ASN A 100 6.91 -7.13 -1.10
N GLU A 101 6.06 -8.10 -1.42
CA GLU A 101 5.15 -8.04 -2.58
C GLU A 101 4.13 -6.91 -2.43
N PHE A 102 3.49 -6.79 -1.27
CA PHE A 102 2.61 -5.66 -0.95
C PHE A 102 3.34 -4.32 -1.05
N TYR A 103 4.55 -4.21 -0.49
CA TYR A 103 5.32 -2.99 -0.53
C TYR A 103 5.67 -2.56 -1.96
N ARG A 104 6.12 -3.51 -2.80
CA ARG A 104 6.42 -3.23 -4.22
C ARG A 104 5.18 -2.81 -4.99
N TYR A 105 4.06 -3.48 -4.77
CA TYR A 105 2.77 -3.10 -5.36
C TYR A 105 2.39 -1.66 -5.00
N LEU A 106 2.51 -1.29 -3.72
CA LEU A 106 2.24 0.06 -3.26
C LEU A 106 3.23 1.07 -3.88
N GLU A 107 4.52 0.75 -3.94
CA GLU A 107 5.57 1.59 -4.51
C GLU A 107 5.33 1.86 -6.00
N GLU A 108 4.96 0.84 -6.77
CA GLU A 108 4.61 0.95 -8.19
C GLU A 108 3.40 1.87 -8.41
N ILE A 109 2.36 1.73 -7.57
CA ILE A 109 1.20 2.63 -7.63
C ILE A 109 1.58 4.08 -7.39
N VAL A 110 2.36 4.34 -6.34
CA VAL A 110 2.77 5.70 -6.00
C VAL A 110 3.66 6.29 -7.09
N ALA A 111 4.54 5.49 -7.70
CA ALA A 111 5.41 5.92 -8.78
C ALA A 111 4.62 6.38 -10.00
N TYR A 112 3.67 5.57 -10.48
CA TYR A 112 2.84 5.91 -11.64
C TYR A 112 1.86 7.06 -11.37
N MET A 113 1.21 7.08 -10.20
CA MET A 113 0.37 8.22 -9.78
C MET A 113 1.17 9.53 -9.80
N LYS A 114 2.44 9.49 -9.37
CA LYS A 114 3.33 10.66 -9.40
C LYS A 114 3.79 11.02 -10.80
N TYR A 115 4.19 10.03 -11.59
CA TYR A 115 4.73 10.20 -12.95
C TYR A 115 3.73 10.92 -13.86
N TYR A 116 2.45 10.54 -13.81
CA TYR A 116 1.42 11.18 -14.62
C TYR A 116 0.76 12.39 -13.97
N GLY A 117 1.11 12.73 -12.72
CA GLY A 117 0.57 13.89 -12.02
C GLY A 117 -0.93 13.80 -11.73
N PHE A 118 -1.44 12.59 -11.46
CA PHE A 118 -2.86 12.34 -11.19
C PHE A 118 -3.35 12.88 -9.84
N ASP A 119 -2.46 13.55 -9.10
CA ASP A 119 -2.74 14.21 -7.83
C ASP A 119 -2.89 15.73 -7.94
N LYS A 120 -2.83 16.31 -9.14
CA LYS A 120 -2.92 17.75 -9.40
C LYS A 120 -4.33 18.20 -9.79
#